data_AF-A0A7W9WI81-F1
#
_entry.id   AF-A0A7W9WI81-F1
#
_cell.length_a   1.000
_cell.length_b   1.000
_cell.length_c   1.000
_cell.angle_alpha   90.00
_cell.angle_beta   90.00
_cell.angle_gamma   90.00
#
_symmetry.space_group_name_H-M   'P 1'
#
loop_
_entity.id
_entity.type
_entity.pdbx_description
1 polymer ?
#
loop_
_entity_poly.entity_id
_entity_poly.type
_entity_poly.pdbx_seq_one_letter_code
_entity_poly.pdbx_strand_id
1 'polypeptide(L)' 'MAEYRPMLRRAVDRGEVRADTPAIRFTMHMMSGAFAAHTLIDAQPPTHYFLLAYIDAVALPALGAPTA' A
#
# COMPACT_ATOMS: atom_id res chain seq x y z
N MET A 1 2.93 13.64 5.37
CA MET A 1 1.46 13.45 5.31
C MET A 1 0.76 14.32 4.27
N ALA A 2 1.15 15.58 4.05
CA ALA A 2 0.54 16.46 3.02
C ALA A 2 0.73 15.95 1.57
N GLU A 3 1.91 15.42 1.23
CA GLU A 3 2.25 14.93 -0.12
C GLU A 3 1.60 13.58 -0.51
N TYR A 4 1.13 12.83 0.47
CA TYR A 4 0.56 11.49 0.24
C TYR A 4 -0.77 11.54 -0.53
N ARG A 5 -1.61 12.53 -0.22
CA ARG A 5 -2.94 12.68 -0.83
C ARG A 5 -2.86 13.15 -2.29
N PRO A 6 -2.00 14.13 -2.65
CA PRO A 6 -1.70 14.44 -4.05
C PRO A 6 -1.14 13.24 -4.83
N MET A 7 -0.26 12.44 -4.23
CA MET A 7 0.27 11.23 -4.88
C MET A 7 -0.85 10.25 -5.24
N LEU A 8 -1.70 9.88 -4.28
CA LEU A 8 -2.84 9.01 -4.55
C LEU A 8 -3.80 9.63 -5.58
N ARG A 9 -4.06 10.93 -5.49
CA ARG A 9 -4.95 11.61 -6.41
C ARG A 9 -4.46 11.46 -7.85
N ARG A 10 -3.16 11.66 -8.08
CA ARG A 10 -2.54 11.44 -9.39
C ARG A 10 -2.67 9.99 -9.89
N ALA A 11 -2.56 9.00 -9.00
CA ALA A 11 -2.74 7.59 -9.39
C ALA A 11 -4.20 7.29 -9.79
N VAL A 12 -5.17 7.87 -9.07
CA VAL A 12 -6.59 7.80 -9.43
C VAL A 12 -6.85 8.50 -10.76
N ASP A 13 -6.31 9.72 -10.95
CA ASP A 13 -6.49 10.50 -12.17
C ASP A 13 -5.87 9.77 -13.40
N ARG A 14 -4.82 8.96 -13.20
CA ARG A 14 -4.24 8.08 -14.25
C ARG A 14 -5.01 6.77 -14.48
N GLY A 15 -6.00 6.46 -13.64
CA GLY A 15 -6.74 5.20 -13.70
C GLY A 15 -5.98 3.99 -13.14
N GLU A 16 -4.87 4.20 -12.45
CA GLU A 16 -4.07 3.13 -11.84
C GLU A 16 -4.72 2.59 -10.56
N VAL A 17 -5.56 3.39 -9.89
CA VAL A 17 -6.24 3.06 -8.64
C VAL A 17 -7.72 3.40 -8.77
N ARG A 18 -8.60 2.52 -8.26
CA ARG A 18 -10.05 2.74 -8.31
C ARG A 18 -10.47 3.83 -7.32
N ALA A 19 -11.04 4.93 -7.80
CA ALA A 19 -11.36 6.12 -6.99
C ALA A 19 -12.30 5.85 -5.79
N ASP A 20 -13.17 4.85 -5.91
CA ASP A 20 -14.18 4.49 -4.91
C ASP A 20 -13.77 3.30 -4.03
N THR A 21 -12.53 2.79 -4.15
CA THR A 21 -12.10 1.67 -3.31
C THR A 21 -12.02 2.11 -1.84
N PRO A 22 -12.70 1.41 -0.91
CA PRO A 22 -12.62 1.71 0.52
C PRO A 22 -11.19 1.67 1.07
N ALA A 23 -10.28 0.97 0.39
CA ALA A 23 -8.88 0.80 0.79
C ALA A 23 -8.04 2.09 0.67
N ILE A 24 -8.43 3.06 -0.18
CA ILE A 24 -7.68 4.32 -0.37
C ILE A 24 -7.43 5.06 0.96
N ARG A 25 -8.41 5.03 1.88
CA ARG A 25 -8.28 5.70 3.18
C ARG A 25 -7.34 4.96 4.14
N PHE A 26 -7.04 3.71 3.84
CA PHE A 26 -6.26 2.81 4.69
C PHE A 26 -4.85 2.56 4.20
N THR A 27 -4.44 3.01 3.02
CA THR A 27 -3.11 2.70 2.49
C THR A 27 -1.96 3.06 3.45
N MET A 28 -2.02 4.21 4.15
CA MET A 28 -1.00 4.54 5.15
C MET A 28 -1.04 3.57 6.34
N HIS A 29 -2.24 3.13 6.75
CA HIS A 29 -2.39 2.11 7.77
C HIS A 29 -1.88 0.75 7.28
N MET A 30 -2.07 0.40 6.00
CA MET A 30 -1.54 -0.82 5.41
C MET A 30 -0.02 -0.79 5.35
N MET A 31 0.58 0.34 4.95
CA MET A 31 2.04 0.48 4.93
C MET A 31 2.60 0.43 6.35
N SER A 32 2.13 1.28 7.27
CA SER A 32 2.59 1.25 8.66
C SER A 32 2.34 -0.11 9.33
N GLY A 33 1.20 -0.74 9.02
CA GLY A 33 0.85 -2.07 9.47
C GLY A 33 1.82 -3.14 8.96
N ALA A 34 2.22 -3.10 7.68
CA ALA A 34 3.21 -4.03 7.14
C ALA A 34 4.55 -3.93 7.87
N PHE A 35 5.00 -2.71 8.19
CA PHE A 35 6.24 -2.52 8.96
C PHE A 35 6.11 -3.04 10.41
N ALA A 36 5.04 -2.66 11.10
CA ALA A 36 4.84 -3.01 12.51
C ALA A 36 4.54 -4.51 12.69
N ALA A 37 3.63 -5.06 11.88
CA ALA A 37 3.21 -6.45 11.95
C ALA A 37 4.33 -7.41 11.55
N HIS A 38 5.11 -7.13 10.50
CA HIS A 38 6.25 -7.97 10.14
C HIS A 38 7.27 -8.04 11.28
N THR A 39 7.61 -6.89 11.88
CA THR A 39 8.53 -6.85 13.02
C THR A 39 8.02 -7.66 14.21
N LEU A 40 6.71 -7.59 14.46
CA LEU A 40 6.08 -8.31 15.56
C LEU A 40 5.95 -9.82 15.30
N ILE A 41 5.57 -10.22 14.09
CA ILE A 41 5.28 -11.60 13.70
C ILE A 41 6.57 -12.37 13.45
N ASP A 42 7.47 -11.80 12.64
CA ASP A 42 8.68 -12.47 12.17
C ASP A 42 9.89 -12.18 13.07
N ALA A 43 9.72 -11.35 14.12
CA ALA A 43 10.76 -10.90 15.04
C ALA A 43 11.99 -10.27 14.34
N GLN A 44 11.79 -9.75 13.13
CA GLN A 44 12.83 -9.19 12.29
C GLN A 44 12.34 -7.91 11.61
N PRO A 45 13.22 -6.92 11.39
CA PRO A 45 12.86 -5.74 10.63
C PRO A 45 12.40 -6.13 9.21
N PRO A 46 11.41 -5.44 8.63
CA PRO A 46 10.96 -5.71 7.28
C PRO A 46 12.10 -5.48 6.28
N THR A 47 12.26 -6.42 5.35
CA THR A 47 13.23 -6.31 4.27
C THR A 47 12.63 -5.58 3.07
N HIS A 48 13.47 -5.04 2.20
CA HIS A 48 13.02 -4.47 0.92
C HIS A 48 12.23 -5.47 0.08
N TYR A 49 12.66 -6.74 0.08
CA TYR A 49 11.96 -7.82 -0.61
C TYR A 49 10.55 -8.03 -0.07
N PHE A 50 10.40 -8.12 1.26
CA PHE A 50 9.08 -8.26 1.88
C PHE A 50 8.16 -7.09 1.55
N LEU A 51 8.66 -5.86 1.63
CA LEU A 51 7.84 -4.67 1.38
C LEU A 51 7.35 -4.61 -0.07
N LEU A 52 8.20 -4.96 -1.04
CA LEU A 52 7.78 -5.07 -2.44
C LEU A 52 6.74 -6.17 -2.63
N ALA A 53 7.01 -7.37 -2.10
CA ALA A 53 6.08 -8.48 -2.18
C ALA A 53 4.72 -8.17 -1.53
N TYR A 54 4.71 -7.43 -0.43
CA TYR A 54 3.48 -6.98 0.24
C TYR A 54 2.72 -5.94 -0.58
N ILE A 55 3.43 -5.01 -1.22
CA ILE A 55 2.81 -4.02 -2.11
C ILE A 55 2.13 -4.73 -3.28
N ASP A 56 2.82 -5.66 -3.92
CA ASP A 56 2.30 -6.40 -5.08
C ASP A 56 1.17 -7.35 -4.68
N ALA A 57 1.32 -8.11 -3.59
CA ALA A 57 0.34 -9.13 -3.21
C ALA A 57 -0.89 -8.59 -2.46
N VAL A 58 -0.78 -7.42 -1.80
CA VAL A 58 -1.82 -6.92 -0.88
C VAL A 58 -2.23 -5.49 -1.18
N ALA A 59 -1.28 -4.56 -1.22
CA ALA A 59 -1.61 -3.13 -1.32
C ALA A 59 -2.23 -2.77 -2.67
N LEU A 60 -1.59 -3.14 -3.78
CA LEU A 60 -2.07 -2.86 -5.13
C LEU A 60 -3.41 -3.55 -5.43
N PRO A 61 -3.57 -4.86 -5.14
CA PRO A 61 -4.87 -5.53 -5.31
C PRO A 61 -6.01 -4.88 -4.52
N ALA A 62 -5.77 -4.48 -3.26
CA ALA A 62 -6.79 -3.81 -2.44
C ALA A 62 -7.21 -2.45 -3.02
N LEU A 63 -6.29 -1.77 -3.73
CA LEU A 63 -6.53 -0.52 -4.43
C LEU A 63 -7.17 -0.72 -5.83
N GLY A 64 -7.34 -1.97 -6.27
CA GLY A 64 -7.82 -2.30 -7.60
C GLY A 64 -6.80 -1.99 -8.70
N ALA A 65 -5.52 -1.84 -8.33
CA ALA A 65 -4.44 -1.62 -9.28
C ALA A 65 -4.02 -2.97 -9.87
N PRO A 66 -3.71 -3.04 -11.18
CA PRO A 66 -3.15 -4.23 -11.78
C PRO A 66 -1.78 -4.53 -11.15
N THR A 67 -1.54 -5.80 -10.84
CA THR A 67 -0.22 -6.31 -10.46
C THR A 67 0.49 -6.78 -11.73
N ALA A 68 1.79 -6.50 -11.82
CA ALA A 68 2.63 -7.02 -12.91
C ALA A 68 2.81 -8.54 -12.81
#